data_AF-A0A1I3N8A6-F1
#
_entry.id   AF-A0A1I3N8A6-F1
#
_cell.length_a   1.000
_cell.length_b   1.000
_cell.length_c   1.000
_cell.angle_alpha   90.00
_cell.angle_beta   90.00
_cell.angle_gamma   90.00
#
_symmetry.space_group_name_H-M   'P 1'
#
loop_
_entity.id
_entity.type
_entity.pdbx_description
1 polymer ?
#
loop_
_entity_poly.entity_id
_entity_poly.type
_entity_poly.pdbx_seq_one_letter_code
_entity_poly.pdbx_strand_id
1 'polypeptide(L)' 'MFSNLYNIYWFIRAARKPSERRRHYRYAAVEKKRLLDLGVDREELRLLCRHLINPQNRFAEKSLTAYRDSMKNDQISF' A
#
# COMPACT_ATOMS: atom_id res chain seq x y z
N MET A 1 -6.17 9.85 -2.28
CA MET A 1 -4.79 9.61 -2.78
C MET A 1 -4.55 8.14 -3.13
N PHE A 2 -4.90 7.17 -2.27
CA PHE A 2 -4.62 5.74 -2.50
C PHE A 2 -5.82 4.88 -2.97
N SER A 3 -7.00 5.45 -3.22
CA SER A 3 -8.26 4.71 -3.42
C SER A 3 -8.17 3.61 -4.48
N ASN A 4 -7.46 3.86 -5.58
CA ASN A 4 -7.23 2.86 -6.62
C ASN A 4 -6.41 1.67 -6.12
N LEU A 5 -5.35 1.92 -5.34
CA LEU A 5 -4.51 0.89 -4.77
C LEU A 5 -5.30 0.02 -3.76
N TYR A 6 -6.15 0.63 -2.93
CA TYR A 6 -7.05 -0.08 -2.01
C TYR A 6 -8.00 -1.01 -2.77
N ASN A 7 -8.63 -0.50 -3.84
CA ASN A 7 -9.55 -1.29 -4.68
C ASN A 7 -8.83 -2.47 -5.35
N ILE A 8 -7.64 -2.24 -5.92
CA ILE A 8 -6.86 -3.31 -6.54
C ILE A 8 -6.54 -4.41 -5.51
N TYR A 9 -6.10 -4.04 -4.31
CA TYR A 9 -5.80 -5.01 -3.27
C TYR A 9 -7.04 -5.73 -2.73
N TRP A 10 -8.19 -5.07 -2.70
CA TRP A 10 -9.46 -5.73 -2.42
C TRP A 10 -9.75 -6.81 -3.47
N PHE A 11 -9.59 -6.51 -4.76
CA PHE A 11 -9.75 -7.51 -5.84
C PHE A 11 -8.72 -8.65 -5.73
N ILE A 12 -7.48 -8.37 -5.35
CA ILE A 12 -6.44 -9.40 -5.11
C ILE A 12 -6.91 -10.39 -4.03
N ARG A 13 -7.49 -9.90 -2.94
CA ARG A 13 -8.01 -10.74 -1.84
C ARG A 13 -9.28 -11.48 -2.23
N ALA A 14 -10.16 -10.86 -3.02
CA ALA A 14 -11.39 -11.47 -3.49
C ALA A 14 -11.17 -12.50 -4.63
N ALA A 15 -10.04 -12.42 -5.34
CA ALA A 15 -9.74 -13.28 -6.48
C ALA A 15 -9.62 -14.75 -6.10
N ARG A 16 -10.50 -15.58 -6.68
CA ARG A 16 -10.51 -17.03 -6.50
C ARG A 16 -9.51 -17.73 -7.43
N LYS A 17 -9.29 -17.18 -8.63
CA LYS A 17 -8.38 -17.78 -9.62
C LYS A 17 -6.98 -17.16 -9.57
N PRO A 18 -5.92 -17.96 -9.73
CA PRO A 18 -4.55 -17.44 -9.82
C PRO A 18 -4.33 -16.45 -10.98
N SER A 19 -5.03 -16.64 -12.10
CA SER A 19 -4.95 -15.75 -13.27
C SER A 19 -5.50 -14.34 -12.99
N GLU A 20 -6.64 -14.26 -12.30
CA GLU A 20 -7.24 -12.99 -11.84
C GLU A 20 -6.30 -12.29 -10.87
N ARG A 21 -5.77 -13.04 -9.90
CA ARG A 21 -4.82 -12.51 -8.92
C ARG A 21 -3.58 -11.91 -9.59
N ARG A 22 -2.98 -12.63 -10.54
CA ARG A 22 -1.84 -12.13 -11.34
C ARG A 22 -2.20 -10.88 -12.14
N ARG A 23 -3.40 -10.82 -12.74
CA ARG A 23 -3.89 -9.64 -13.44
C ARG A 23 -3.96 -8.43 -12.52
N HIS A 24 -4.53 -8.57 -11.33
CA HIS A 24 -4.62 -7.46 -10.37
C HIS A 24 -3.25 -7.06 -9.80
N TYR A 25 -2.32 -7.99 -9.59
CA TYR A 25 -0.94 -7.63 -9.24
C TYR A 25 -0.23 -6.80 -10.31
N ARG A 26 -0.49 -7.04 -11.60
CA ARG A 26 0.01 -6.18 -12.69
C ARG A 26 -0.56 -4.77 -12.61
N TYR A 27 -1.85 -4.63 -12.31
CA TYR A 27 -2.46 -3.32 -12.07
C TYR A 27 -1.88 -2.63 -10.84
N ALA A 28 -1.63 -3.37 -9.76
CA ALA A 28 -0.97 -2.83 -8.57
C ALA A 28 0.44 -2.31 -8.90
N ALA A 29 1.20 -2.99 -9.75
CA ALA A 29 2.54 -2.55 -10.15
C ALA A 29 2.50 -1.22 -10.92
N VAL A 30 1.57 -1.07 -11.86
CA VAL A 30 1.37 0.20 -12.61
C VAL A 30 0.98 1.33 -11.66
N GLU A 31 0.03 1.08 -10.76
CA GLU A 31 -0.42 2.10 -9.80
C GLU A 31 0.69 2.50 -8.82
N LYS A 32 1.49 1.53 -8.34
CA LYS A 32 2.65 1.82 -7.49
C LYS A 32 3.66 2.71 -8.21
N LYS A 33 3.96 2.42 -9.48
CA LYS A 33 4.85 3.26 -10.29
C LYS A 33 4.29 4.69 -10.39
N ARG A 34 3.00 4.83 -10.74
CA ARG A 34 2.33 6.14 -10.80
C ARG A 34 2.41 6.91 -9.49
N LEU A 35 2.25 6.24 -8.34
CA LEU A 35 2.35 6.88 -7.02
C LEU A 35 3.78 7.35 -6.71
N LEU A 36 4.78 6.52 -7.03
CA LEU A 36 6.19 6.92 -6.88
C LEU A 36 6.55 8.12 -7.77
N ASP A 37 6.05 8.13 -9.02
CA ASP A 37 6.25 9.24 -9.96
C ASP A 37 5.59 10.54 -9.47
N LEU A 38 4.53 10.44 -8.65
CA LEU A 38 3.88 11.58 -7.98
C LEU A 38 4.57 12.03 -6.69
N GLY A 39 5.71 11.43 -6.33
CA GLY A 39 6.47 11.78 -5.14
C GLY A 39 5.95 11.13 -3.85
N VAL A 40 5.12 10.08 -3.93
CA VAL A 40 4.78 9.28 -2.76
C VAL A 40 6.03 8.60 -2.22
N ASP A 41 6.21 8.65 -0.90
CA ASP A 41 7.33 7.99 -0.25
C ASP A 41 7.33 6.47 -0.50
N ARG A 42 8.51 5.94 -0.80
CA ARG A 42 8.69 4.53 -1.18
C ARG A 42 8.43 3.58 0.00
N GLU A 43 8.84 3.98 1.21
CA GLU A 43 8.70 3.15 2.39
C GLU A 43 7.24 3.14 2.87
N GLU A 44 6.55 4.28 2.86
CA GLU A 44 5.12 4.35 3.12
C GLU A 44 4.35 3.44 2.15
N LEU A 45 4.66 3.53 0.85
CA LEU A 45 4.00 2.71 -0.16
C LEU A 45 4.26 1.21 0.06
N ARG A 46 5.49 0.83 0.45
CA ARG A 46 5.86 -0.55 0.77
C ARG A 46 5.05 -1.08 1.96
N LEU A 47 5.01 -0.32 3.05
CA LEU A 47 4.29 -0.69 4.26
C LEU A 47 2.78 -0.75 4.02
N LEU A 48 2.23 0.20 3.26
CA LEU A 48 0.83 0.22 2.86
C LEU A 48 0.48 -1.04 2.06
N CYS A 49 1.28 -1.39 1.04
CA CYS A 49 1.06 -2.60 0.26
C CYS A 49 1.08 -3.88 1.10
N ARG A 50 1.95 -3.94 2.12
CA ARG A 50 2.06 -5.07 3.06
C ARG A 50 0.87 -5.15 4.01
N HIS A 51 0.33 -4.02 4.44
CA HIS A 51 -0.91 -3.99 5.21
C HIS A 51 -2.11 -4.39 4.32
N LEU A 52 -2.19 -3.88 3.10
CA LEU A 52 -3.31 -4.14 2.19
C LEU A 52 -3.41 -5.61 1.74
N ILE A 53 -2.30 -6.36 1.66
CA ILE A 53 -2.39 -7.78 1.32
C ILE A 53 -3.10 -8.59 2.42
N ASN A 54 -2.86 -8.24 3.68
CA ASN A 54 -3.50 -8.88 4.82
C ASN A 54 -3.82 -7.81 5.90
N PRO A 55 -5.00 -7.18 5.82
CA PRO A 55 -5.39 -6.12 6.77
C PRO A 55 -5.50 -6.61 8.22
N GLN A 56 -5.66 -7.91 8.45
CA GLN A 56 -5.73 -8.50 9.79
C GLN A 56 -4.36 -8.66 10.45
N ASN A 57 -3.26 -8.45 9.70
CA ASN A 57 -1.92 -8.51 10.24
C ASN A 57 -1.60 -7.24 11.05
N ARG A 58 -1.79 -7.34 12.38
CA ARG A 58 -1.53 -6.28 13.35
C ARG A 58 -0.09 -5.75 13.31
N PHE A 59 0.89 -6.58 12.96
CA PHE A 59 2.28 -6.12 12.85
C PHE A 59 2.49 -5.23 11.62
N ALA A 60 1.84 -5.56 10.50
CA ALA A 60 1.89 -4.74 9.29
C ALA A 60 1.19 -3.40 9.49
N GLU A 61 0.04 -3.41 10.18
CA GLU A 61 -0.66 -2.21 10.60
C GLU A 61 0.21 -1.34 11.53
N LYS A 62 0.74 -1.92 12.61
CA LYS A 62 1.61 -1.21 13.56
C LYS A 62 2.82 -0.57 12.89
N SER A 63 3.44 -1.29 11.95
CA SER A 63 4.60 -0.77 11.21
C SER A 63 4.23 0.42 10.33
N LEU A 64 3.09 0.36 9.63
CA LEU A 64 2.60 1.46 8.80
C LEU A 64 2.24 2.69 9.64
N THR A 65 1.55 2.49 10.77
CA THR A 65 1.17 3.58 11.68
C THR A 65 2.41 4.23 12.28
N ALA A 66 3.35 3.45 12.80
CA ALA A 66 4.59 3.96 13.37
C ALA A 66 5.40 4.79 12.36
N TYR A 67 5.48 4.34 11.11
CA TYR A 67 6.16 5.09 10.05
C TYR A 67 5.46 6.42 9.72
N ARG A 68 4.13 6.41 9.68
CA ARG A 68 3.35 7.64 9.47
C ARG A 68 3.50 8.63 10.61
N ASP A 69 3.60 8.13 11.84
CA ASP A 69 3.78 8.98 13.02
C ASP A 69 5.19 9.58 13.05
N SER A 70 6.23 8.82 12.67
CA SER A 70 7.58 9.39 12.54
C SER A 70 7.63 10.48 11.47
N MET A 71 7.00 10.27 10.30
CA MET A 71 6.93 11.29 9.24
C MET A 71 6.24 12.58 9.68
N LYS A 72 5.22 12.49 10.54
CA LYS A 72 4.53 13.68 11.08
C LYS A 72 5.40 14.43 12.08
N ASN A 73 6.12 13.72 12.94
CA ASN A 73 7.02 14.33 13.92
C ASN A 73 8.15 15.09 13.23
N ASP A 74 8.67 14.56 12.12
CA ASP A 74 9.69 15.21 11.31
C ASP A 74 9.19 16.51 10.66
N GLN A 75 7.89 16.62 10.36
CA GLN A 75 7.27 17.83 9.78
C GLN A 75 6.98 18.94 10.81
N ILE A 76 6.84 18.60 12.09
CA ILE A 76 6.52 19.55 13.17
C ILE A 76 7.79 20.14 13.81
N SER A 77 8.95 19.51 13.56
CA SER A 77 10.26 19.90 14.07
C SER A 77 10.91 20.98 13.19
N PHE A 78 10.33 22.19 13.12
CA PHE A 78 10.93 23.37 12.49
C PHE A 78 10.82 24.60 13.39
#